data_AF-A0A834J135-F1
#
_entry.id   AF-A0A834J135-F1
#
_cell.length_a   1.000
_cell.length_b   1.000
_cell.length_c   1.000
_cell.angle_alpha   90.00
_cell.angle_beta   90.00
_cell.angle_gamma   90.00
#
_symmetry.space_group_name_H-M   'P 1'
#
loop_
_entity.id
_entity.type
_entity.pdbx_description
1 polymer ?
#
loop_
_entity_poly.entity_id
_entity_poly.type
_entity_poly.pdbx_seq_one_letter_code
_entity_poly.pdbx_strand_id
1 'polypeptide(L)'
;MGTGKANEVPEAIKKAIKEAKKNLIAVSLRNGTVPHEVLGTFGAGKILIKPAKVGTGVIAGGPARAVIELAGISDVYAKSLGSNNPINMIRATMQGLQSMQTLKRVHELRYGKVDKEANQEVAEKKAVKPVRTVKVSAKKVAEETVE
;
A
#
# COMPACT_ATOMS: atom_id res chain seq x y z
N MET A 1 16.33 0.88 -7.56
CA MET A 1 17.34 0.07 -6.83
C MET A 1 18.68 0.23 -7.53
N GLY A 2 19.78 0.36 -6.78
CA GLY A 2 21.13 0.39 -7.34
C GLY A 2 22.06 -0.54 -6.56
N THR A 3 23.06 -1.09 -7.23
CA THR A 3 24.04 -2.02 -6.68
C THR A 3 25.44 -1.60 -7.11
N GLY A 4 26.28 -1.21 -6.15
CA GLY A 4 27.66 -0.80 -6.42
C GLY A 4 28.65 -1.87 -5.99
N LYS A 5 29.69 -2.08 -6.81
CA LYS A 5 30.88 -2.87 -6.43
C LYS A 5 32.13 -2.00 -6.57
N ALA A 6 32.97 -2.01 -5.56
CA ALA A 6 34.27 -1.35 -5.51
C ALA A 6 35.18 -2.07 -4.51
N ASN A 7 36.46 -1.70 -4.47
CA ASN A 7 37.41 -2.26 -3.51
C ASN A 7 37.19 -1.69 -2.10
N GLU A 8 36.72 -0.45 -2.01
CA GLU A 8 36.37 0.19 -0.74
C GLU A 8 34.86 0.32 -0.56
N VAL A 9 34.41 0.18 0.70
CA VAL A 9 32.98 0.27 1.06
C VAL A 9 32.36 1.63 0.72
N PRO A 10 32.99 2.79 1.02
CA PRO A 10 32.40 4.09 0.72
C PRO A 10 32.22 4.33 -0.78
N GLU A 11 33.16 3.86 -1.60
CA GLU A 11 33.05 3.96 -3.06
C GLU A 11 31.92 3.09 -3.62
N ALA A 12 31.76 1.86 -3.09
CA ALA A 12 30.67 0.98 -3.50
C ALA A 12 29.30 1.62 -3.21
N ILE A 13 29.15 2.27 -2.05
CA ILE A 13 27.91 2.99 -1.69
C ILE A 13 27.66 4.16 -2.64
N LYS A 14 28.67 4.97 -2.96
CA LYS A 14 28.54 6.09 -3.91
C LYS A 14 28.08 5.60 -5.30
N LYS A 15 28.65 4.49 -5.79
CA LYS A 15 28.23 3.85 -7.06
C LYS A 15 26.79 3.35 -6.98
N ALA A 16 26.41 2.69 -5.89
CA ALA A 16 25.05 2.20 -5.68
C ALA A 16 24.02 3.33 -5.67
N ILE A 17 24.32 4.45 -5.00
CA ILE A 17 23.43 5.64 -4.96
C ILE A 17 23.28 6.23 -6.37
N LYS A 18 24.38 6.36 -7.13
CA LYS A 18 24.34 6.89 -8.50
C LYS A 18 23.46 6.03 -9.41
N GLU A 19 23.54 4.70 -9.29
CA GLU A 19 22.68 3.79 -10.03
C GLU A 19 21.22 3.85 -9.54
N ALA A 20 20.98 3.92 -8.24
CA ALA A 20 19.62 3.99 -7.69
C ALA A 20 18.87 5.24 -8.18
N LYS A 21 19.54 6.38 -8.30
CA LYS A 21 18.98 7.63 -8.84
C LYS A 21 18.55 7.51 -10.31
N LYS A 22 19.21 6.66 -11.10
CA LYS A 22 18.81 6.40 -12.50
C LYS A 22 17.58 5.50 -12.59
N ASN A 23 17.44 4.59 -11.63
CA ASN A 23 16.40 3.55 -11.61
C ASN A 23 15.29 3.89 -10.60
N LEU A 24 14.70 5.08 -10.74
CA LEU A 24 13.53 5.50 -9.96
C LEU A 24 12.25 4.92 -10.55
N ILE A 25 11.33 4.51 -9.68
CA ILE A 25 10.02 4.00 -10.07
C ILE A 25 8.93 4.87 -9.45
N ALA A 26 7.82 5.05 -10.16
CA ALA A 26 6.61 5.64 -9.61
C ALA A 26 5.77 4.56 -8.92
N VAL A 27 5.33 4.82 -7.70
CA VAL A 27 4.50 3.89 -6.92
C VAL A 27 3.08 4.45 -6.80
N SER A 28 2.11 3.62 -7.16
CA SER A 28 0.68 3.96 -7.03
C SER A 28 0.24 3.89 -5.57
N LEU A 29 -0.18 5.01 -4.99
CA LEU A 29 -0.63 5.09 -3.60
C LEU A 29 -2.12 5.48 -3.51
N ARG A 30 -2.79 5.02 -2.45
CA ARG A 30 -4.15 5.41 -2.08
C ARG A 30 -4.23 5.63 -0.58
N ASN A 31 -4.43 6.88 -0.15
CA ASN A 31 -4.62 7.24 1.26
C ASN A 31 -3.55 6.67 2.20
N GLY A 32 -2.27 6.70 1.78
CA GLY A 32 -1.16 6.17 2.58
C GLY A 32 -0.97 4.64 2.54
N THR A 33 -1.79 3.90 1.77
CA THR A 33 -1.64 2.45 1.56
C THR A 33 -1.62 2.08 0.07
N VAL A 34 -1.44 0.79 -0.22
CA VAL A 34 -1.46 0.22 -1.58
C VAL A 34 -2.89 0.06 -2.11
N PRO A 35 -3.14 0.12 -3.44
CA PRO A 35 -4.51 0.10 -3.98
C PRO A 35 -5.22 -1.26 -3.86
N HIS A 36 -4.49 -2.35 -4.06
CA HIS A 36 -4.97 -3.74 -4.02
C HIS A 36 -3.84 -4.68 -3.62
N GLU A 37 -4.18 -5.94 -3.34
CA GLU A 37 -3.18 -6.95 -3.03
C GLU A 37 -2.46 -7.46 -4.28
N VAL A 38 -1.14 -7.69 -4.16
CA VAL A 38 -0.29 -8.16 -5.25
C VAL A 38 0.73 -9.17 -4.74
N LEU A 39 1.00 -10.19 -5.55
CA LEU A 39 2.13 -11.10 -5.39
C LEU A 39 3.29 -10.64 -6.29
N GLY A 40 4.26 -9.95 -5.70
CA GLY A 40 5.51 -9.60 -6.36
C GLY A 40 6.43 -10.81 -6.44
N THR A 41 7.01 -11.06 -7.61
CA THR A 41 7.90 -12.21 -7.82
C THR A 41 9.18 -11.76 -8.51
N PHE A 42 10.33 -12.29 -8.11
CA PHE A 42 11.59 -12.08 -8.82
C PHE A 42 12.54 -13.25 -8.56
N GLY A 43 12.85 -14.03 -9.58
CA GLY A 43 13.57 -15.30 -9.42
C GLY A 43 12.87 -16.19 -8.39
N ALA A 44 13.59 -16.60 -7.34
CA ALA A 44 13.03 -17.37 -6.22
C ALA A 44 12.36 -16.52 -5.11
N GLY A 45 12.43 -15.19 -5.20
CA GLY A 45 11.78 -14.28 -4.25
C GLY A 45 10.30 -14.14 -4.58
N LYS A 46 9.43 -14.34 -3.58
CA LYS A 46 7.98 -14.13 -3.67
C LYS A 46 7.54 -13.29 -2.49
N ILE A 47 6.88 -12.17 -2.72
CA ILE A 47 6.37 -11.30 -1.66
C ILE A 47 4.90 -10.96 -1.88
N LEU A 48 4.10 -11.20 -0.87
CA LEU A 48 2.72 -10.75 -0.82
C LEU A 48 2.70 -9.34 -0.24
N ILE A 49 2.09 -8.40 -0.94
CA ILE A 49 1.84 -7.03 -0.49
C ILE A 49 0.33 -6.82 -0.46
N LYS A 50 -0.20 -6.43 0.70
CA LYS A 50 -1.64 -6.30 0.94
C LYS A 50 -1.96 -4.97 1.64
N PRO A 51 -3.03 -4.26 1.24
CA PRO A 51 -3.45 -3.04 1.91
C PRO A 51 -3.79 -3.28 3.38
N ALA A 52 -3.53 -2.27 4.21
CA ALA A 52 -3.83 -2.28 5.63
C ALA A 52 -4.81 -1.16 5.99
N LYS A 53 -5.38 -1.24 7.20
CA LYS A 53 -6.23 -0.17 7.74
C LYS A 53 -5.34 0.99 8.17
N VAL A 54 -5.87 2.21 8.12
CA VAL A 54 -5.18 3.41 8.62
C VAL A 54 -4.73 3.19 10.06
N GLY A 55 -3.45 3.49 10.34
CA GLY A 55 -2.85 3.37 11.67
C GLY A 55 -2.28 1.98 11.99
N THR A 56 -2.13 1.10 11.00
CA THR A 56 -1.47 -0.21 11.15
C THR A 56 0.06 -0.10 11.17
N GLY A 57 0.61 0.89 10.46
CA GLY A 57 2.04 0.99 10.21
C GLY A 57 2.56 -0.01 9.17
N VAL A 58 3.88 -0.07 9.04
CA VAL A 58 4.57 -0.93 8.08
C VAL A 58 4.94 -2.28 8.70
N ILE A 59 4.13 -3.30 8.39
CA ILE A 59 4.38 -4.69 8.81
C ILE A 59 5.03 -5.43 7.64
N ALA A 60 6.37 -5.42 7.62
CA ALA A 60 7.16 -6.02 6.56
C ALA A 60 8.48 -6.61 7.11
N GLY A 61 9.03 -7.60 6.41
CA GLY A 61 10.39 -8.09 6.69
C GLY A 61 11.45 -7.05 6.32
N GLY A 62 12.60 -7.04 7.00
CA GLY A 62 13.63 -5.98 6.91
C GLY A 62 13.93 -5.45 5.50
N PRO A 63 14.28 -6.31 4.52
CA PRO A 63 14.58 -5.85 3.16
C PRO A 63 13.39 -5.19 2.45
N ALA A 64 12.19 -5.72 2.64
CA ALA A 64 10.97 -5.16 2.06
C ALA A 64 10.51 -3.90 2.78
N ARG A 65 10.68 -3.84 4.10
CA ARG A 65 10.37 -2.67 4.93
C ARG A 65 11.12 -1.43 4.46
N ALA A 66 12.43 -1.53 4.25
CA ALA A 66 13.24 -0.42 3.76
C ALA A 66 12.72 0.15 2.42
N VAL A 67 12.27 -0.73 1.51
CA VAL A 67 11.70 -0.30 0.21
C VAL A 67 10.36 0.39 0.39
N ILE A 68 9.48 -0.19 1.20
CA ILE A 68 8.11 0.28 1.43
C ILE A 68 8.11 1.63 2.15
N GLU A 69 8.97 1.81 3.15
CA GLU A 69 9.13 3.08 3.87
C GLU A 69 9.65 4.17 2.95
N LEU A 70 10.66 3.87 2.12
CA LEU A 70 11.18 4.82 1.12
C LEU A 70 10.16 5.15 0.02
N ALA A 71 9.22 4.24 -0.26
CA ALA A 71 8.11 4.51 -1.19
C ALA A 71 7.04 5.43 -0.59
N GLY A 72 7.11 5.77 0.71
CA GLY A 72 6.15 6.65 1.38
C GLY A 72 4.83 5.94 1.74
N ILE A 73 4.85 4.61 1.87
CA ILE A 73 3.69 3.84 2.31
C ILE A 73 3.66 3.83 3.84
N SER A 74 2.58 4.31 4.44
CA SER A 74 2.41 4.37 5.89
C SER A 74 1.86 3.07 6.46
N ASP A 75 0.87 2.48 5.77
CA ASP A 75 0.13 1.32 6.27
C ASP A 75 0.14 0.18 5.25
N VAL A 76 0.77 -0.95 5.57
CA VAL A 76 0.78 -2.12 4.68
C VAL A 76 1.15 -3.42 5.41
N TYR A 77 0.60 -4.53 4.92
CA TYR A 77 1.05 -5.88 5.25
C TYR A 77 1.92 -6.41 4.11
N ALA A 78 3.16 -6.80 4.41
CA ALA A 78 4.04 -7.45 3.46
C ALA A 78 4.69 -8.70 4.06
N LYS A 79 4.57 -9.83 3.37
CA LYS A 79 5.14 -11.11 3.81
C LYS A 79 5.91 -11.78 2.68
N SER A 80 7.17 -12.13 2.93
CA SER A 80 7.93 -13.00 2.04
C SER A 80 7.41 -14.43 2.16
N LEU A 81 7.04 -15.02 1.02
CA LEU A 81 6.52 -16.38 0.88
C LEU A 81 7.52 -17.31 0.17
N GLY A 82 8.69 -16.80 -0.19
CA GLY A 82 9.71 -17.54 -0.96
C GLY A 82 11.09 -17.39 -0.34
N SER A 83 12.10 -17.15 -1.18
CA SER A 83 13.48 -17.00 -0.74
C SER A 83 13.67 -15.85 0.26
N ASN A 84 14.52 -16.09 1.27
CA ASN A 84 14.94 -15.08 2.24
C ASN A 84 16.14 -14.23 1.76
N ASN A 85 16.61 -14.42 0.53
CA ASN A 85 17.70 -13.60 -0.03
C ASN A 85 17.25 -12.12 -0.14
N PRO A 86 17.91 -11.17 0.57
CA PRO A 86 17.52 -9.76 0.57
C PRO A 86 17.45 -9.12 -0.82
N ILE A 87 18.39 -9.45 -1.71
CA ILE A 87 18.46 -8.86 -3.06
C ILE A 87 17.22 -9.25 -3.87
N ASN A 88 16.84 -10.53 -3.83
CA ASN A 88 15.66 -11.02 -4.56
C ASN A 88 14.37 -10.49 -3.93
N MET A 89 14.32 -10.38 -2.61
CA MET A 89 13.18 -9.82 -1.90
C MET A 89 12.94 -8.36 -2.29
N ILE A 90 13.99 -7.52 -2.28
CA ILE A 90 13.91 -6.12 -2.71
C ILE A 90 13.42 -6.01 -4.15
N ARG A 91 13.97 -6.81 -5.06
CA ARG A 91 13.55 -6.81 -6.48
C ARG A 91 12.11 -7.28 -6.66
N ALA A 92 11.68 -8.31 -5.94
CA ALA A 92 10.30 -8.80 -5.95
C ALA A 92 9.33 -7.72 -5.43
N THR A 93 9.71 -7.00 -4.36
CA THR A 93 8.92 -5.87 -3.84
C THR A 93 8.79 -4.75 -4.87
N MET A 94 9.90 -4.38 -5.52
CA MET A 94 9.90 -3.34 -6.56
C MET A 94 8.98 -3.72 -7.73
N GLN A 95 9.04 -4.97 -8.21
CA GLN A 95 8.16 -5.45 -9.27
C GLN A 95 6.69 -5.49 -8.82
N GLY A 96 6.42 -5.93 -7.59
CA GLY A 96 5.09 -5.90 -7.01
C GLY A 96 4.50 -4.50 -6.99
N LEU A 97 5.24 -3.51 -6.47
CA LEU A 97 4.81 -2.10 -6.42
C LEU A 97 4.61 -1.50 -7.82
N GLN A 98 5.47 -1.83 -8.78
CA GLN A 98 5.37 -1.34 -10.16
C GLN A 98 4.13 -1.88 -10.89
N SER A 99 3.72 -3.12 -10.58
CA SER A 99 2.54 -3.73 -11.20
C SER A 99 1.21 -3.13 -10.71
N MET A 100 1.22 -2.39 -9.60
CA MET A 100 0.01 -1.84 -9.01
C MET A 100 -0.55 -0.68 -9.84
N GLN A 101 -1.83 -0.80 -10.17
CA GLN A 101 -2.60 0.24 -10.85
C GLN A 101 -3.64 0.88 -9.93
N THR A 102 -3.86 2.17 -10.13
CA THR A 102 -4.94 2.91 -9.45
C THR A 102 -6.27 2.67 -10.15
N LEU A 103 -7.38 2.83 -9.41
CA LEU A 103 -8.73 2.70 -9.96
C LEU A 103 -8.96 3.62 -11.17
N LYS A 104 -8.45 4.86 -11.09
CA LYS A 104 -8.51 5.83 -12.20
C LYS A 104 -7.84 5.28 -13.45
N ARG A 105 -6.61 4.75 -13.32
CA ARG A 105 -5.85 4.20 -14.44
C ARG A 105 -6.55 2.99 -15.07
N VAL A 106 -7.06 2.08 -14.23
CA VAL A 106 -7.79 0.89 -14.70
C VAL A 106 -9.08 1.26 -15.43
N HIS A 107 -9.78 2.28 -14.94
CA HIS A 107 -11.01 2.77 -15.54
C HIS A 107 -10.77 3.37 -16.93
N GLU A 108 -9.76 4.24 -17.05
CA GLU A 108 -9.34 4.83 -18.33
C GLU A 108 -8.98 3.75 -19.37
N LEU A 109 -8.28 2.69 -18.94
CA LEU A 109 -7.87 1.59 -19.83
C LEU A 109 -9.05 0.76 -20.34
N ARG A 110 -10.14 0.64 -19.57
CA ARG A 110 -11.29 -0.21 -19.92
C ARG A 110 -12.44 0.55 -20.59
N TYR A 111 -12.73 1.76 -20.13
CA TYR A 111 -13.96 2.50 -20.49
C TYR A 111 -13.69 3.83 -21.20
N GLY A 112 -12.41 4.20 -21.41
CA GLY A 112 -12.04 5.50 -21.98
C GLY A 112 -11.98 6.62 -20.92
N LYS A 113 -11.70 7.85 -21.36
CA LYS A 113 -11.68 9.02 -20.46
C LYS A 113 -13.12 9.37 -20.08
N VAL A 114 -13.41 9.36 -18.79
CA VAL A 114 -14.68 9.87 -18.26
C VAL A 114 -14.45 11.30 -17.80
N ASP A 115 -15.26 12.21 -18.33
CA ASP A 115 -15.27 13.61 -17.96
C ASP A 115 -15.51 13.77 -16.45
N LYS A 116 -14.88 14.80 -15.87
CA LYS A 116 -14.58 14.94 -14.43
C LYS A 116 -15.81 15.00 -13.50
N GLU A 117 -17.03 15.01 -14.03
CA GLU A 117 -18.26 15.33 -13.29
C GLU A 117 -18.81 14.16 -12.46
N ALA A 118 -18.58 12.90 -12.86
CA ALA A 118 -19.15 11.73 -12.18
C ALA A 118 -18.49 11.38 -10.81
N ASN A 119 -17.36 12.00 -10.46
CA ASN A 119 -16.61 11.65 -9.25
C ASN A 119 -17.08 12.39 -7.99
N GLN A 120 -17.90 13.43 -8.14
CA GLN A 120 -18.50 14.15 -7.00
C GLN A 120 -19.65 13.34 -6.38
N GLU A 121 -20.48 12.68 -7.20
CA GLU A 121 -21.61 11.89 -6.70
C GLU A 121 -21.22 10.62 -5.93
N VAL A 122 -20.07 9.99 -6.26
CA VAL A 122 -19.62 8.76 -5.57
C VAL A 122 -18.98 9.08 -4.21
N ALA A 123 -18.42 10.28 -4.05
CA ALA A 123 -17.88 10.75 -2.78
C ALA A 123 -19.01 11.02 -1.76
N GLU A 124 -20.12 11.62 -2.18
CA GLU A 124 -21.28 11.87 -1.31
C GLU A 124 -22.03 10.59 -0.97
N LYS A 125 -22.23 9.65 -1.92
CA LYS A 125 -22.97 8.40 -1.67
C LYS A 125 -22.26 7.44 -0.69
N LYS A 126 -20.95 7.59 -0.46
CA LYS A 126 -20.20 6.82 0.56
C LYS A 126 -20.30 7.38 1.98
N ALA A 127 -20.69 8.65 2.15
CA ALA A 127 -20.86 9.26 3.46
C ALA A 127 -22.20 8.90 4.14
N VAL A 128 -23.20 8.42 3.39
CA VAL A 128 -24.60 8.28 3.86
C VAL A 128 -25.00 6.84 4.24
N LYS A 129 -24.11 6.02 4.80
CA LYS A 129 -24.56 4.78 5.49
C LYS A 129 -24.19 4.81 6.97
N PRO A 130 -25.01 5.43 7.84
CA PRO A 130 -24.89 5.20 9.27
C PRO A 130 -25.18 3.71 9.55
N VAL A 131 -24.29 3.12 10.34
CA VAL A 131 -24.44 1.76 10.86
C VAL A 131 -25.75 1.68 11.62
N ARG A 132 -26.59 0.71 11.24
CA ARG A 132 -27.87 0.36 11.88
C ARG A 132 -27.73 0.35 13.41
N THR A 133 -28.52 1.19 14.08
CA THR A 133 -28.85 1.06 15.50
C THR A 133 -29.56 -0.29 15.70
N VAL A 134 -28.88 -1.26 16.30
CA VAL A 134 -29.56 -2.47 16.77
C VAL A 134 -30.22 -2.10 18.10
N LYS A 135 -31.54 -1.91 18.06
CA LYS A 135 -32.40 -1.92 19.24
C LYS A 135 -32.23 -3.27 19.93
N VAL A 136 -31.73 -3.28 21.16
CA VAL A 136 -32.06 -4.35 22.11
C VAL A 136 -32.89 -3.70 23.21
N SER A 137 -34.16 -4.04 23.20
CA SER A 137 -35.18 -3.58 24.14
C SER A 137 -35.15 -4.47 25.40
N ALA A 138 -35.06 -3.85 26.57
CA ALA A 138 -35.56 -4.38 27.85
C ALA A 138 -35.66 -3.18 28.82
N LYS A 139 -36.81 -2.48 28.93
CA LYS A 139 -38.03 -2.73 29.73
C LYS A 139 -37.83 -2.47 31.25
N LYS A 140 -38.69 -1.56 31.76
CA LYS A 140 -39.03 -1.19 33.17
C LYS A 140 -37.99 -0.29 33.88
N VAL A 141 -38.33 0.80 34.58
CA VAL A 141 -39.52 1.16 35.40
C VAL A 141 -39.84 2.67 35.28
N ALA A 142 -41.11 3.02 35.49
CA ALA A 142 -41.71 4.36 35.45
C ALA A 142 -41.64 5.09 36.81
N GLU A 143 -41.98 6.39 36.78
CA GLU A 143 -42.24 7.31 37.92
C GLU A 143 -40.98 7.69 38.74
N GLU A 144 -40.65 8.96 38.99
CA GLU A 144 -41.42 9.98 39.73
C GLU A 144 -40.90 11.42 39.46
N THR A 145 -41.83 12.40 39.42
CA THR A 145 -41.82 13.83 39.86
C THR A 145 -40.57 14.72 39.63
N VAL A 146 -40.63 15.81 38.85
CA VAL A 146 -41.17 17.16 39.17
C VAL A 146 -40.79 17.67 40.57
N GLU A 147 -39.62 18.32 40.67
CA GLU A 147 -39.34 19.64 41.27
C GLU A 147 -37.91 20.07 40.92
#